data_AF-A0A3D3DKM7-F1
#
_entry.id   AF-A0A3D3DKM7-F1
#
_cell.length_a   1.000
_cell.length_b   1.000
_cell.length_c   1.000
_cell.angle_alpha   90.00
_cell.angle_beta   90.00
_cell.angle_gamma   90.00
#
_symmetry.space_group_name_H-M   'P 1'
#
loop_
_entity.id
_entity.type
_entity.pdbx_description
1 polymer ?
#
loop_
_entity_poly.entity_id
_entity_poly.type
_entity_poly.pdbx_seq_one_letter_code
_entity_poly.pdbx_strand_id
1 'polypeptide(L)'
;MDNTRRYLRPPFEEALAAWKTLLTQHGRSTDLLWILEENLCFEKDPGTTARVKLGFQTRFTPQPPDAARKTYFHFAENDARLVFYRLGANAGRSICLLLCDPWFEPKTEADGYLRRDDWLISFFPGGDEQIEEVAEAERWHNRVVRGRPLSAVDFCMTLAALRELQAHGRVLTPDERFGLQILRSLRRARTPRGSG
;
A
#
# COMPACT_ATOMS: atom_id res chain seq x y z
N MET A 1 32.81 7.04 -15.24
CA MET A 1 31.68 7.87 -14.77
C MET A 1 31.24 7.27 -13.45
N ASP A 2 31.59 7.93 -12.36
CA ASP A 2 31.45 7.43 -11.00
C ASP A 2 29.97 7.50 -10.61
N ASN A 3 29.28 6.36 -10.62
CA ASN A 3 27.86 6.28 -10.25
C ASN A 3 27.76 6.26 -8.72
N THR A 4 28.13 7.37 -8.10
CA THR A 4 28.00 7.57 -6.66
C THR A 4 26.51 7.50 -6.35
N ARG A 5 26.05 6.43 -5.68
CA ARG A 5 24.67 6.35 -5.22
C ARG A 5 24.39 7.61 -4.39
N ARG A 6 23.47 8.44 -4.89
CA ARG A 6 23.14 9.75 -4.29
C ARG A 6 22.45 9.61 -2.92
N TYR A 7 22.08 8.40 -2.55
CA TYR A 7 21.33 8.07 -1.34
C TYR A 7 21.74 6.68 -0.85
N LEU A 8 21.51 6.42 0.44
CA LEU A 8 21.66 5.10 1.07
C LEU A 8 20.37 4.77 1.81
N ARG A 9 19.63 3.78 1.31
CA ARG A 9 18.41 3.32 1.99
C ARG A 9 18.76 2.57 3.27
N PRO A 10 18.19 2.97 4.41
CA PRO A 10 18.43 2.26 5.65
C PRO A 10 17.69 0.91 5.67
N PRO A 11 18.01 0.02 6.63
CA PRO A 11 17.16 -1.12 6.95
C PRO A 11 15.74 -0.69 7.32
N PHE A 12 14.76 -1.59 7.15
CA PHE A 12 13.35 -1.30 7.43
C PHE A 12 13.13 -0.82 8.88
N GLU A 13 13.86 -1.39 9.83
CA GLU A 13 13.75 -1.16 11.26
C GLU A 13 14.19 0.27 11.63
N GLU A 14 15.21 0.78 10.95
CA GLU A 14 15.68 2.14 11.13
C GLU A 14 14.70 3.15 10.51
N ALA A 15 14.22 2.89 9.29
CA ALA A 15 13.17 3.72 8.67
C ALA A 15 11.88 3.72 9.51
N LEU A 16 11.50 2.56 10.07
CA LEU A 16 10.34 2.40 10.93
C LEU A 16 10.49 3.14 12.26
N ALA A 17 11.70 3.13 12.84
CA ALA A 17 11.99 3.89 14.06
C ALA A 17 11.89 5.41 13.81
N ALA A 18 12.44 5.89 12.69
CA ALA A 18 12.30 7.28 12.26
C ALA A 18 10.82 7.66 12.06
N TRP A 19 10.05 6.78 11.42
CA TRP A 19 8.61 6.97 11.23
C TRP A 19 7.84 7.08 12.55
N LYS A 20 8.05 6.15 13.49
CA LYS A 20 7.39 6.17 14.81
C LYS A 20 7.77 7.40 15.63
N THR A 21 9.04 7.83 15.53
CA THR A 21 9.51 9.06 16.16
C THR A 21 8.75 10.27 15.61
N LEU A 22 8.62 10.36 14.29
CA LEU A 22 7.87 11.44 13.63
C LEU A 22 6.39 11.45 14.04
N LEU A 23 5.75 10.28 14.06
CA LEU A 23 4.36 10.13 14.51
C LEU A 23 4.20 10.64 15.95
N THR A 24 5.10 10.25 16.85
CA THR A 24 5.09 10.70 18.25
C THR A 24 5.23 12.22 18.36
N GLN A 25 6.14 12.82 17.60
CA GLN A 25 6.32 14.28 17.55
C GLN A 25 5.06 15.02 17.08
N HIS A 26 4.24 14.37 16.27
CA HIS A 26 2.96 14.90 15.78
C HIS A 26 1.76 14.47 16.66
N GLY A 27 2.00 13.90 17.84
CA GLY A 27 0.94 13.40 18.73
C GLY A 27 0.11 12.26 18.14
N ARG A 28 0.66 11.51 17.19
CA ARG A 28 0.01 10.36 16.53
C ARG A 28 0.40 9.05 17.21
N SER A 29 -0.50 8.08 17.15
CA SER A 29 -0.24 6.73 17.68
C SER A 29 0.86 6.02 16.90
N THR A 30 1.74 5.33 17.63
CA THR A 30 2.76 4.43 17.08
C THR A 30 2.30 2.97 16.99
N ASP A 31 1.05 2.69 17.37
CA ASP A 31 0.39 1.42 17.07
C ASP A 31 -0.05 1.46 15.61
N LEU A 32 0.68 0.74 14.76
CA LEU A 32 0.57 0.84 13.30
C LEU A 32 -0.22 -0.33 12.75
N LEU A 33 -1.30 -0.03 12.03
CA LEU A 33 -1.98 -1.00 11.18
C LEU A 33 -1.55 -0.75 9.73
N TRP A 34 -0.72 -1.64 9.21
CA TRP A 34 -0.35 -1.60 7.80
C TRP A 34 -1.48 -2.20 6.97
N ILE A 35 -1.80 -1.55 5.86
CA ILE A 35 -2.82 -2.03 4.92
C ILE A 35 -2.26 -2.08 3.50
N LEU A 36 -2.93 -2.82 2.63
CA LEU A 36 -2.60 -2.99 1.21
C LEU A 36 -3.71 -2.44 0.33
N GLU A 37 -3.50 -2.44 -0.98
CA GLU A 37 -4.53 -1.98 -1.93
C GLU A 37 -5.88 -2.68 -1.72
N GLU A 38 -5.86 -4.00 -1.52
CA GLU A 38 -7.05 -4.81 -1.29
C GLU A 38 -7.75 -4.55 0.04
N ASN A 39 -7.18 -3.71 0.91
CA ASN A 39 -7.84 -3.26 2.12
C ASN A 39 -8.52 -1.91 1.94
N LEU A 40 -8.25 -1.16 0.86
CA LEU A 40 -8.85 0.14 0.63
C LEU A 40 -10.32 -0.01 0.22
N CYS A 41 -11.19 0.77 0.86
CA CYS A 41 -12.61 0.80 0.57
C CYS A 41 -13.03 2.21 0.18
N PHE A 42 -13.38 2.41 -1.08
CA PHE A 42 -13.92 3.69 -1.54
C PHE A 42 -15.43 3.58 -1.68
N GLU A 43 -16.16 4.52 -1.11
CA GLU A 43 -17.61 4.58 -1.20
C GLU A 43 -18.01 5.89 -1.89
N LYS A 44 -19.09 5.88 -2.67
CA LYS A 44 -19.57 7.11 -3.29
C LYS A 44 -20.05 8.07 -2.21
N ASP A 45 -19.53 9.29 -2.23
CA ASP A 45 -19.93 10.33 -1.29
C ASP A 45 -20.09 11.66 -2.03
N PRO A 46 -21.33 12.07 -2.34
CA PRO A 46 -21.58 13.32 -3.06
C PRO A 46 -21.18 14.57 -2.26
N GLY A 47 -20.91 14.44 -0.94
CA GLY A 47 -20.50 15.54 -0.08
C GLY A 47 -19.02 15.92 -0.18
N THR A 48 -18.20 15.14 -0.89
CA THR A 48 -16.76 15.38 -1.05
C THR A 48 -16.41 15.83 -2.47
N THR A 49 -15.37 16.67 -2.62
CA THR A 49 -14.88 17.12 -3.94
C THR A 49 -14.46 15.94 -4.83
N ALA A 50 -13.88 14.89 -4.24
CA ALA A 50 -13.49 13.66 -4.93
C ALA A 50 -14.68 12.74 -5.25
N ARG A 51 -15.88 13.07 -4.74
CA ARG A 51 -17.11 12.27 -4.81
C ARG A 51 -16.99 10.87 -4.22
N VAL A 52 -15.97 10.64 -3.40
CA VAL A 52 -15.70 9.37 -2.74
C VAL A 52 -15.22 9.59 -1.31
N LYS A 53 -15.71 8.75 -0.41
CA LYS A 53 -15.22 8.60 0.96
C LYS A 53 -14.27 7.41 1.01
N LEU A 54 -13.17 7.56 1.73
CA LEU A 54 -12.19 6.49 1.95
C LEU A 54 -12.40 5.85 3.33
N GLY A 55 -12.53 4.53 3.33
CA GLY A 55 -12.45 3.63 4.47
C GLY A 55 -11.39 2.55 4.23
N PHE A 56 -11.26 1.63 5.18
CA PHE A 56 -10.43 0.44 5.01
C PHE A 56 -11.15 -0.80 5.53
N GLN A 57 -10.63 -1.99 5.22
CA GLN A 57 -11.16 -3.25 5.71
C GLN A 57 -10.04 -4.27 5.89
N THR A 58 -9.89 -4.80 7.10
CA THR A 58 -8.92 -5.87 7.40
C THR A 58 -9.55 -7.23 7.74
N ARG A 59 -10.86 -7.29 8.04
CA ARG A 59 -11.55 -8.54 8.41
C ARG A 59 -11.73 -9.51 7.26
N PHE A 60 -12.09 -9.01 6.07
CA PHE A 60 -12.28 -9.87 4.88
C PHE A 60 -10.97 -10.22 4.18
N THR A 61 -9.94 -9.42 4.36
CA THR A 61 -8.64 -9.60 3.71
C THR A 61 -7.55 -9.31 4.74
N PRO A 62 -7.26 -10.28 5.63
CA PRO A 62 -6.26 -10.09 6.66
C PRO A 62 -4.88 -9.90 6.02
N GLN A 63 -4.12 -8.98 6.57
CA GLN A 63 -2.77 -8.71 6.11
C GLN A 63 -1.80 -9.79 6.65
N PRO A 64 -0.86 -10.29 5.83
CA PRO A 64 0.26 -11.07 6.35
C PRO A 64 1.06 -10.28 7.41
N PRO A 65 1.48 -10.90 8.53
CA PRO A 65 2.19 -10.19 9.61
C PRO A 65 3.47 -9.47 9.18
N ASP A 66 4.12 -9.92 8.10
CA ASP A 66 5.38 -9.37 7.58
C ASP A 66 5.20 -8.56 6.29
N ALA A 67 3.96 -8.25 5.91
CA ALA A 67 3.66 -7.57 4.65
C ALA A 67 4.39 -6.22 4.52
N ALA A 68 4.39 -5.38 5.57
CA ALA A 68 5.08 -4.10 5.54
C ALA A 68 6.58 -4.24 5.29
N ARG A 69 7.25 -5.19 5.96
CA ARG A 69 8.69 -5.43 5.76
C ARG A 69 8.97 -5.93 4.33
N LYS A 70 8.16 -6.86 3.82
CA LYS A 70 8.29 -7.37 2.43
C LYS A 70 8.06 -6.28 1.40
N THR A 71 7.03 -5.46 1.57
CA THR A 71 6.76 -4.30 0.71
C THR A 71 7.91 -3.31 0.76
N TYR A 72 8.45 -3.02 1.95
CA TYR A 72 9.62 -2.16 2.09
C TYR A 72 10.82 -2.70 1.32
N PHE A 73 11.16 -3.98 1.47
CA PHE A 73 12.30 -4.56 0.75
C PHE A 73 12.11 -4.54 -0.76
N HIS A 74 10.90 -4.85 -1.23
CA HIS A 74 10.61 -4.77 -2.66
C HIS A 74 10.74 -3.34 -3.21
N PHE A 75 10.13 -2.36 -2.53
CA PHE A 75 10.27 -0.96 -2.91
C PHE A 75 11.71 -0.47 -2.73
N ALA A 76 12.39 -1.02 -1.73
CA ALA A 76 13.83 -1.07 -1.47
C ALA A 76 14.72 -0.99 -2.72
N GLU A 77 14.40 -1.92 -3.61
CA GLU A 77 15.14 -2.26 -4.82
C GLU A 77 14.78 -1.37 -6.01
N ASN A 78 13.70 -0.60 -5.92
CA ASN A 78 13.29 0.34 -6.95
C ASN A 78 14.01 1.70 -6.76
N ASP A 79 14.54 2.28 -7.84
CA ASP A 79 15.11 3.64 -7.87
C ASP A 79 14.02 4.74 -7.87
N ALA A 80 12.94 4.55 -7.11
CA ALA A 80 11.84 5.50 -6.96
C ALA A 80 11.58 5.81 -5.48
N ARG A 81 11.10 7.02 -5.18
CA ARG A 81 10.88 7.49 -3.81
C ARG A 81 9.89 6.60 -3.05
N LEU A 82 10.35 6.05 -1.93
CA LEU A 82 9.53 5.27 -1.01
C LEU A 82 8.85 6.21 0.00
N VAL A 83 7.58 6.00 0.28
CA VAL A 83 6.81 6.82 1.22
C VAL A 83 6.22 5.99 2.34
N PHE A 84 6.48 6.40 3.57
CA PHE A 84 5.73 6.00 4.76
C PHE A 84 4.52 6.93 4.87
N TYR A 85 3.33 6.41 4.61
CA TYR A 85 2.13 7.20 4.47
C TYR A 85 1.12 6.83 5.54
N ARG A 86 0.69 7.79 6.37
CA ARG A 86 -0.44 7.63 7.28
C ARG A 86 -1.71 8.13 6.62
N LEU A 87 -2.67 7.23 6.49
CA LEU A 87 -3.98 7.55 5.94
C LEU A 87 -4.85 8.30 6.95
N GLY A 88 -4.78 7.90 8.22
CA GLY A 88 -5.54 8.48 9.32
C GLY A 88 -5.47 7.60 10.57
N ALA A 89 -6.43 7.75 11.47
CA ALA A 89 -6.54 6.96 12.68
C ALA A 89 -7.82 6.12 12.73
N ASN A 90 -7.76 5.00 13.46
CA ASN A 90 -8.92 4.20 13.79
C ASN A 90 -8.69 3.50 15.13
N ALA A 91 -9.60 3.71 16.10
CA ALA A 91 -9.56 3.07 17.41
C ALA A 91 -8.18 3.17 18.11
N GLY A 92 -7.55 4.35 18.04
CA GLY A 92 -6.22 4.58 18.65
C GLY A 92 -5.02 4.06 17.86
N ARG A 93 -5.24 3.49 16.66
CA ARG A 93 -4.19 3.02 15.75
C ARG A 93 -3.96 3.99 14.60
N SER A 94 -2.73 4.06 14.10
CA SER A 94 -2.40 4.75 12.85
C SER A 94 -2.54 3.79 11.67
N ILE A 95 -3.38 4.14 10.70
CA ILE A 95 -3.58 3.35 9.48
C ILE A 95 -2.52 3.77 8.47
N CYS A 96 -1.65 2.85 8.08
CA CYS A 96 -0.45 3.16 7.31
C CYS A 96 -0.34 2.34 6.02
N LEU A 97 0.26 2.96 5.01
CA LEU A 97 0.60 2.40 3.72
C LEU A 97 2.09 2.64 3.45
N LEU A 98 2.72 1.69 2.77
CA LEU A 98 3.98 1.95 2.06
C LEU A 98 3.63 2.21 0.61
N LEU A 99 4.18 3.28 0.06
CA LEU A 99 4.00 3.70 -1.34
C LEU A 99 5.36 3.82 -2.01
N CYS A 100 5.44 3.65 -3.33
CA CYS A 100 6.68 3.85 -4.07
C CYS A 100 6.41 4.18 -5.54
N ASP A 101 6.74 5.40 -5.97
CA ASP A 101 6.60 5.82 -7.37
C ASP A 101 7.33 7.15 -7.63
N PRO A 102 7.82 7.42 -8.85
CA PRO A 102 8.33 8.75 -9.24
C PRO A 102 7.32 9.90 -9.05
N TRP A 103 6.01 9.62 -8.99
CA TRP A 103 4.95 10.59 -8.68
C TRP A 103 5.17 11.34 -7.36
N PHE A 104 5.89 10.75 -6.41
CA PHE A 104 6.22 11.38 -5.14
C PHE A 104 7.44 12.31 -5.19
N GLU A 105 8.23 12.27 -6.27
CA GLU A 105 9.45 13.08 -6.37
C GLU A 105 9.21 14.59 -6.31
N PRO A 106 8.17 15.17 -6.92
CA PRO A 106 7.90 16.61 -6.76
C PRO A 106 7.25 16.98 -5.43
N LYS A 107 6.90 16.02 -4.55
CA LYS A 107 6.19 16.30 -3.29
C LYS A 107 7.12 16.89 -2.24
N THR A 108 6.64 17.93 -1.55
CA THR A 108 7.40 18.73 -0.60
C THR A 108 6.70 18.84 0.76
N GLU A 109 7.32 19.56 1.69
CA GLU A 109 6.70 19.89 2.98
C GLU A 109 5.40 20.69 2.83
N ALA A 110 5.27 21.52 1.78
CA ALA A 110 4.03 22.23 1.48
C ALA A 110 2.87 21.28 1.12
N ASP A 111 3.20 20.08 0.61
CA ASP A 111 2.24 19.01 0.35
C ASP A 111 2.03 18.10 1.57
N GLY A 112 2.67 18.39 2.70
CA GLY A 112 2.64 17.59 3.94
C GLY A 112 3.67 16.45 4.00
N TYR A 113 4.64 16.40 3.08
CA TYR A 113 5.67 15.35 3.03
C TYR A 113 6.98 15.85 3.64
N LEU A 114 7.45 15.15 4.68
CA LEU A 114 8.81 15.33 5.20
C LEU A 114 9.77 14.45 4.39
N ARG A 115 10.68 15.09 3.65
CA ARG A 115 11.64 14.39 2.78
C ARG A 115 12.92 14.04 3.53
N ARG A 116 13.44 12.85 3.26
CA ARG A 116 14.80 12.41 3.60
C ARG A 116 15.50 11.94 2.34
N ASP A 117 16.07 12.90 1.64
CA ASP A 117 16.68 12.69 0.32
C ASP A 117 17.95 11.83 0.38
N ASP A 118 18.65 11.85 1.51
CA ASP A 118 19.76 10.95 1.83
C ASP A 118 19.33 9.47 1.87
N TRP A 119 18.05 9.19 2.12
CA TRP A 119 17.46 7.85 2.08
C TRP A 119 16.60 7.58 0.84
N LEU A 120 16.30 8.62 0.04
CA LEU A 120 15.24 8.58 -0.99
C LEU A 120 13.88 8.12 -0.40
N ILE A 121 13.59 8.55 0.84
CA ILE A 121 12.35 8.25 1.57
C ILE A 121 11.62 9.56 1.87
N SER A 122 10.28 9.52 1.84
CA SER A 122 9.44 10.56 2.43
C SER A 122 8.51 10.00 3.49
N PHE A 123 8.16 10.85 4.46
CA PHE A 123 7.21 10.55 5.50
C PHE A 123 6.02 11.49 5.39
N PHE A 124 4.81 10.95 5.37
CA PHE A 124 3.55 11.70 5.31
C PHE A 124 2.70 11.37 6.56
N PRO A 125 2.81 12.13 7.66
CA PRO A 125 2.10 11.87 8.92
C PRO A 125 0.58 12.05 8.84
N GLY A 126 0.09 12.76 7.81
CA GLY A 126 -1.34 13.02 7.60
C GLY A 126 -1.99 13.87 8.69
N GLY A 127 -3.27 14.15 8.54
CA GLY A 127 -4.08 14.90 9.50
C GLY A 127 -4.62 14.02 10.64
N ASP A 128 -5.65 14.51 11.32
CA ASP A 128 -6.33 13.80 12.41
C ASP A 128 -7.56 13.00 11.95
N GLU A 129 -7.64 12.69 10.66
CA GLU A 129 -8.81 12.05 10.08
C GLU A 129 -9.07 10.69 10.71
N GLN A 130 -10.31 10.49 11.20
CA GLN A 130 -10.77 9.16 11.58
C GLN A 130 -11.23 8.42 10.33
N ILE A 131 -10.67 7.24 10.13
CA ILE A 131 -11.00 6.37 9.01
C ILE A 131 -11.81 5.20 9.52
N GLU A 132 -12.92 4.98 8.84
CA GLU A 132 -13.84 3.90 9.14
C GLU A 132 -13.24 2.56 8.71
N GLU A 133 -13.31 1.57 9.61
CA GLU A 133 -13.12 0.17 9.25
C GLU A 133 -14.47 -0.40 8.79
N VAL A 134 -14.61 -0.62 7.48
CA VAL A 134 -15.85 -1.12 6.87
C VAL A 134 -16.02 -2.59 7.23
N ALA A 135 -16.84 -2.86 8.24
CA ALA A 135 -17.11 -4.22 8.72
C ALA A 135 -18.21 -4.95 7.93
N GLU A 136 -19.01 -4.23 7.16
CA GLU A 136 -20.18 -4.75 6.44
C GLU A 136 -19.80 -5.35 5.08
N ALA A 137 -20.18 -6.61 4.86
CA ALA A 137 -19.81 -7.36 3.65
C ALA A 137 -20.42 -6.78 2.37
N GLU A 138 -21.66 -6.27 2.45
CA GLU A 138 -22.35 -5.68 1.32
C GLU A 138 -21.68 -4.38 0.87
N ARG A 139 -21.36 -3.48 1.81
CA ARG A 139 -20.61 -2.25 1.53
C ARG A 139 -19.24 -2.54 0.93
N TRP A 140 -18.54 -3.53 1.50
CA TRP A 140 -17.28 -4.00 0.94
C TRP A 140 -17.42 -4.50 -0.50
N HIS A 141 -18.45 -5.27 -0.80
CA HIS A 141 -18.69 -5.79 -2.15
C HIS A 141 -19.04 -4.67 -3.14
N ASN A 142 -19.83 -3.68 -2.70
CA ASN A 142 -20.33 -2.56 -3.50
C ASN A 142 -19.36 -1.36 -3.58
N ARG A 143 -18.15 -1.49 -3.03
CA ARG A 143 -17.13 -0.43 -3.06
C ARG A 143 -16.74 -0.04 -4.48
N VAL A 144 -16.31 1.20 -4.64
CA VAL A 144 -15.77 1.74 -5.89
C VAL A 144 -14.37 1.18 -6.12
N VAL A 145 -14.25 0.30 -7.11
CA VAL A 145 -12.96 -0.29 -7.52
C VAL A 145 -12.35 0.44 -8.72
N ARG A 146 -13.16 1.11 -9.55
CA ARG A 146 -12.72 1.78 -10.79
C ARG A 146 -13.44 3.11 -11.00
N GLY A 147 -12.82 4.00 -11.78
CA GLY A 147 -13.41 5.26 -12.21
C GLY A 147 -13.29 6.42 -11.20
N ARG A 148 -12.48 6.25 -10.14
CA ARG A 148 -12.09 7.36 -9.27
C ARG A 148 -10.83 8.06 -9.77
N PRO A 149 -10.60 9.34 -9.41
CA PRO A 149 -9.34 10.00 -9.69
C PRO A 149 -8.14 9.26 -9.09
N LEU A 150 -7.00 9.36 -9.78
CA LEU A 150 -5.70 8.88 -9.28
C LEU A 150 -5.29 9.66 -8.02
N SER A 151 -4.71 8.97 -7.06
CA SER A 151 -4.34 9.48 -5.74
C SER A 151 -3.07 8.77 -5.22
N ALA A 152 -2.48 9.28 -4.14
CA ALA A 152 -1.27 8.70 -3.56
C ALA A 152 -1.41 7.20 -3.23
N VAL A 153 -2.59 6.78 -2.75
CA VAL A 153 -2.81 5.40 -2.31
C VAL A 153 -2.87 4.39 -3.46
N ASP A 154 -2.91 4.86 -4.72
CA ASP A 154 -2.82 3.99 -5.90
C ASP A 154 -1.42 3.43 -6.14
N PHE A 155 -0.41 3.97 -5.45
CA PHE A 155 0.99 3.52 -5.54
C PHE A 155 1.38 2.58 -4.38
N CYS A 156 0.40 2.01 -3.68
CA CYS A 156 0.64 1.01 -2.66
C CYS A 156 0.77 -0.39 -3.27
N MET A 157 1.22 -1.35 -2.44
CA MET A 157 1.38 -2.73 -2.89
C MET A 157 0.08 -3.53 -2.80
N THR A 158 -0.11 -4.45 -3.74
CA THR A 158 -1.19 -5.45 -3.70
C THR A 158 -0.76 -6.70 -2.93
N LEU A 159 -1.73 -7.35 -2.28
CA LEU A 159 -1.63 -8.70 -1.76
C LEU A 159 -1.30 -9.70 -2.88
N ALA A 160 -1.83 -9.50 -4.09
CA ALA A 160 -1.44 -10.28 -5.25
C ALA A 160 0.08 -10.20 -5.52
N ALA A 161 0.65 -8.99 -5.55
CA ALA A 161 2.09 -8.80 -5.74
C ALA A 161 2.91 -9.38 -4.58
N LEU A 162 2.44 -9.29 -3.33
CA LEU A 162 3.13 -9.91 -2.19
C LEU A 162 3.16 -11.43 -2.31
N ARG A 163 2.07 -12.05 -2.78
CA ARG A 163 2.02 -13.49 -3.04
C ARG A 163 2.94 -13.89 -4.19
N GLU A 164 3.05 -13.06 -5.22
CA GLU A 164 4.00 -13.27 -6.32
C GLU A 164 5.44 -13.19 -5.83
N LEU A 165 5.81 -12.18 -5.04
CA LEU A 165 7.12 -12.09 -4.41
C LEU A 165 7.44 -13.35 -3.60
N GLN A 166 6.49 -13.83 -2.80
CA GLN A 166 6.70 -15.02 -1.99
C GLN A 166 6.85 -16.30 -2.84
N ALA A 167 6.11 -16.42 -3.93
CA ALA A 167 6.11 -17.61 -4.77
C ALA A 167 7.26 -17.62 -5.81
N HIS A 168 7.70 -16.45 -6.26
CA HIS A 168 8.58 -16.31 -7.43
C HIS A 168 9.83 -15.48 -7.16
N GLY A 169 9.97 -14.86 -5.98
CA GLY A 169 11.08 -13.96 -5.64
C GLY A 169 11.00 -12.60 -6.35
N ARG A 170 9.97 -12.37 -7.18
CA ARG A 170 9.74 -11.12 -7.92
C ARG A 170 8.26 -10.94 -8.22
N VAL A 171 7.88 -9.70 -8.49
CA VAL A 171 6.54 -9.36 -9.01
C VAL A 171 6.48 -9.73 -10.49
N LEU A 172 5.36 -10.30 -10.92
CA LEU A 172 5.17 -10.72 -12.30
C LEU A 172 4.74 -9.54 -13.17
N THR A 173 5.17 -9.53 -14.42
CA THR A 173 4.70 -8.55 -15.41
C THR A 173 3.23 -8.80 -15.76
N PRO A 174 2.52 -7.81 -16.32
CA PRO A 174 1.14 -8.02 -16.78
C PRO A 174 0.98 -9.21 -17.73
N ASP A 175 1.91 -9.39 -18.67
CA ASP A 175 1.89 -10.50 -19.64
C ASP A 175 2.10 -11.85 -18.96
N GLU A 176 2.99 -11.92 -17.97
CA GLU A 176 3.22 -13.14 -17.19
C GLU A 176 2.00 -13.53 -16.37
N ARG A 177 1.33 -12.54 -15.74
CA ARG A 177 0.07 -12.75 -15.02
C ARG A 177 -1.01 -13.27 -15.95
N PHE A 178 -1.13 -12.69 -17.15
CA PHE A 178 -2.07 -13.12 -18.16
C PHE A 178 -1.80 -14.56 -18.62
N GLY A 179 -0.54 -14.89 -18.90
CA GLY A 179 -0.12 -16.25 -19.24
C GLY A 179 -0.47 -17.28 -18.15
N LEU A 180 -0.21 -16.95 -16.87
CA LEU A 180 -0.57 -17.80 -15.74
C LEU A 180 -2.09 -17.99 -15.61
N GLN A 181 -2.88 -16.95 -15.88
CA GLN A 181 -4.33 -17.04 -15.86
C GLN A 181 -4.85 -18.02 -16.92
N ILE A 182 -4.31 -17.96 -18.15
CA ILE A 182 -4.63 -18.91 -19.21
C ILE A 182 -4.25 -20.34 -18.80
N LEU A 183 -3.03 -20.54 -18.31
CA LEU A 183 -2.55 -21.86 -17.87
C LEU A 183 -3.43 -22.46 -16.76
N ARG A 184 -3.88 -21.65 -15.79
CA ARG A 184 -4.80 -22.07 -14.73
C ARG A 184 -6.16 -22.47 -15.29
N SER A 185 -6.71 -21.70 -16.22
CA SER A 185 -7.98 -22.00 -16.88
C SER A 185 -7.91 -23.32 -17.67
N LEU A 186 -6.83 -23.55 -18.41
CA LEU A 186 -6.60 -24.79 -19.16
C LEU A 186 -6.45 -26.02 -18.25
N ARG A 187 -5.77 -25.89 -17.11
CA ARG A 187 -5.64 -26.97 -16.12
C ARG A 187 -6.99 -27.33 -15.47
N ARG A 188 -7.82 -26.32 -15.17
CA ARG A 188 -9.18 -26.53 -14.65
C ARG A 188 -10.07 -27.24 -15.67
N ALA A 189 -9.97 -26.86 -16.95
CA ALA A 189 -10.72 -27.51 -18.03
C ALA A 189 -10.28 -28.97 -18.28
N ARG A 190 -9.02 -29.30 -17.99
CA ARG A 190 -8.44 -30.65 -18.15
C ARG A 190 -8.65 -31.58 -16.96
N THR A 191 -9.21 -31.10 -15.84
CA THR A 191 -9.56 -31.99 -14.72
C THR A 191 -10.86 -32.71 -15.09
N PRO A 192 -10.86 -34.04 -15.32
CA PRO A 192 -12.10 -34.74 -15.67
C PRO A 192 -13.10 -34.55 -14.55
N ARG A 193 -14.36 -34.21 -14.88
CA ARG A 193 -15.47 -34.45 -13.96
C ARG A 193 -15.44 -35.96 -13.70
N GLY A 194 -15.02 -36.35 -12.51
CA GLY A 194 -15.05 -37.74 -12.07
C GLY A 194 -16.45 -38.29 -12.32
N SER A 195 -16.48 -39.33 -13.13
CA SER A 195 -17.59 -40.23 -13.38
C SER A 195 -18.19 -40.68 -12.04
N GLY A 196 -19.52 -40.58 -11.93
CA GLY A 196 -20.29 -41.35 -10.95
C GLY A 196 -20.32 -42.83 -11.30
#